data_AF-A0A0F8DUC3-F1
#
_entry.id   AF-A0A0F8DUC3-F1
#
_cell.length_a   1.000
_cell.length_b   1.000
_cell.length_c   1.000
_cell.angle_alpha   90.00
_cell.angle_beta   90.00
_cell.angle_gamma   90.00
#
_symmetry.space_group_name_H-M   'P 1'
#
loop_
_entity.id
_entity.type
_entity.pdbx_description
1 polymer ?
#
loop_
_entity_poly.entity_id
_entity_poly.type
_entity_poly.pdbx_seq_one_letter_code
_entity_poly.pdbx_strand_id
1 'polypeptide(L)'
;MSPSMVGMSFLVLGIILLLGKWIRVITPNLQKLFIPSSLIGGFLALILGPQALGNLVEGLEYENTAFSILAGGIFPEDMLAIWASLPGLFINIIFATLFLGKKLPGIREIWNIAGPQVSFGQTVAWGQYVFGILVTVLILTPYFGINPIAGALIEIGFEGGHGTAAGMASTFAEAGFPEGADLSIGLATVGLLFSVILGILLLNYGVRTGKSSILKVPDEISLKKSEQAGVVDFDARECAGKITTRPESIEPLSMHFAYVGVAIGIGYIILQILQLIEELAWGRTTGIHLLEHMPLFPLAMIGGIILEMFLDRFDTYKTLDRNLMMRIQGLSLDILIVSAIATLSLEAIGGNLAPFLILSIVGIFWNVAAFLLLAPRMIPSYWFERGMGDFGQSMG
;
A
#
# COMPACT_ATOMS: atom_id res chain seq x y z
N MET A 1 22.73 -11.20 6.55
CA MET A 1 22.73 -10.06 5.59
C MET A 1 23.93 -9.16 5.86
N SER A 2 24.70 -8.78 4.84
CA SER A 2 25.81 -7.83 5.01
C SER A 2 25.33 -6.38 4.84
N PRO A 3 25.91 -5.39 5.55
CA PRO A 3 25.56 -3.98 5.38
C PRO A 3 25.73 -3.45 3.95
N SER A 4 26.73 -3.98 3.21
CA SER A 4 26.95 -3.64 1.81
C SER A 4 25.78 -4.06 0.91
N MET A 5 25.16 -5.22 1.17
CA MET A 5 24.00 -5.69 0.41
C MET A 5 22.76 -4.82 0.67
N VAL A 6 22.58 -4.32 1.89
CA VAL A 6 21.51 -3.35 2.20
C VAL A 6 21.70 -2.08 1.38
N GLY A 7 22.91 -1.50 1.39
CA GLY A 7 23.21 -0.31 0.59
C GLY A 7 22.97 -0.54 -0.91
N MET A 8 23.47 -1.66 -1.45
CA MET A 8 23.28 -2.01 -2.86
C MET A 8 21.81 -2.19 -3.22
N SER A 9 21.01 -2.80 -2.33
CA SER A 9 19.58 -3.02 -2.54
C SER A 9 18.83 -1.70 -2.80
N PHE A 10 19.12 -0.65 -2.03
CA PHE A 10 18.51 0.67 -2.24
C PHE A 10 18.99 1.35 -3.52
N LEU A 11 20.28 1.20 -3.89
CA LEU A 11 20.80 1.76 -5.14
C LEU A 11 20.12 1.13 -6.37
N VAL A 12 19.98 -0.20 -6.36
CA VAL A 12 19.31 -0.94 -7.45
C VAL A 12 17.82 -0.58 -7.51
N LEU A 13 17.12 -0.48 -6.38
CA LEU A 13 15.73 0.01 -6.36
C LEU A 13 15.60 1.43 -6.92
N GLY A 14 16.54 2.33 -6.60
CA GLY A 14 16.59 3.67 -7.17
C GLY A 14 16.70 3.65 -8.69
N ILE A 15 17.56 2.79 -9.25
CA ILE A 15 17.70 2.59 -10.70
C ILE A 15 16.37 2.06 -11.29
N ILE A 16 15.77 1.05 -10.66
CA ILE A 16 14.50 0.46 -11.10
C ILE A 16 13.37 1.51 -11.11
N LEU A 17 13.28 2.36 -10.09
CA LEU A 17 12.30 3.44 -10.05
C LEU A 17 12.51 4.47 -11.18
N LEU A 18 13.76 4.82 -11.48
CA LEU A 18 14.09 5.70 -12.59
C LEU A 18 13.72 5.06 -13.94
N LEU A 19 14.01 3.78 -14.13
CA LEU A 19 13.60 3.02 -15.31
C LEU A 19 12.08 2.97 -15.45
N GLY A 20 11.36 2.68 -14.36
CA GLY A 20 9.89 2.69 -14.34
C GLY A 20 9.33 4.06 -14.72
N LYS A 21 9.92 5.15 -14.20
CA LYS A 21 9.54 6.52 -14.59
C LYS A 21 9.81 6.77 -16.07
N TRP A 22 10.94 6.32 -16.60
CA TRP A 22 11.27 6.48 -18.01
C TRP A 22 10.28 5.71 -18.91
N ILE A 23 10.00 4.45 -18.60
CA ILE A 23 9.00 3.61 -19.30
C ILE A 23 7.65 4.31 -19.31
N ARG A 24 7.23 4.88 -18.18
CA ARG A 24 5.98 5.64 -18.09
C ARG A 24 5.98 6.85 -19.02
N VAL A 25 7.07 7.62 -19.08
CA VAL A 25 7.17 8.84 -19.91
C VAL A 25 7.17 8.53 -21.42
N ILE A 26 7.68 7.37 -21.84
CA ILE A 26 7.68 6.98 -23.26
C ILE A 26 6.40 6.28 -23.71
N THR A 27 5.60 5.73 -22.78
CA THR A 27 4.45 4.86 -23.11
C THR A 27 3.10 5.56 -22.91
N PRO A 28 2.40 6.01 -23.98
CA PRO A 28 1.15 6.75 -23.85
C PRO A 28 0.02 5.95 -23.20
N ASN A 29 -0.01 4.63 -23.36
CA ASN A 29 -1.05 3.79 -22.75
C ASN A 29 -0.93 3.77 -21.22
N LEU A 30 0.29 3.68 -20.69
CA LEU A 30 0.53 3.72 -19.23
C LEU A 30 0.22 5.11 -18.64
N GLN A 31 0.42 6.17 -19.43
CA GLN A 31 0.05 7.55 -19.06
C GLN A 31 -1.46 7.74 -18.98
N LYS A 32 -2.19 7.27 -20.00
CA LYS A 32 -3.67 7.33 -20.05
C LYS A 32 -4.32 6.53 -18.93
N LEU A 33 -3.68 5.44 -18.53
CA LEU A 33 -4.08 4.63 -17.39
C LEU A 33 -3.54 5.15 -16.07
N PHE A 34 -2.82 6.28 -16.00
CA PHE A 34 -2.32 6.86 -14.74
C PHE A 34 -1.50 5.90 -13.85
N ILE A 35 -0.87 4.87 -14.43
CA ILE A 35 -0.16 3.86 -13.66
C ILE A 35 1.08 4.50 -12.99
N PRO A 36 1.28 4.33 -11.67
CA PRO A 36 2.45 4.84 -10.96
C PRO A 36 3.77 4.27 -11.48
N SER A 37 4.84 5.08 -11.42
CA SER A 37 6.18 4.66 -11.85
C SER A 37 6.74 3.53 -10.98
N SER A 38 6.42 3.51 -9.69
CA SER A 38 6.81 2.47 -8.73
C SER A 38 6.18 1.11 -9.06
N LEU A 39 4.91 1.09 -9.50
CA LEU A 39 4.25 -0.13 -9.99
C LEU A 39 4.97 -0.66 -11.25
N ILE A 40 5.25 0.22 -12.22
CA ILE A 40 5.94 -0.16 -13.47
C ILE A 40 7.35 -0.69 -13.17
N GLY A 41 8.09 -0.01 -12.29
CA GLY A 41 9.41 -0.45 -11.85
C GLY A 41 9.36 -1.80 -11.13
N GLY A 42 8.36 -2.02 -10.27
CA GLY A 42 8.15 -3.27 -9.57
C GLY A 42 7.91 -4.44 -10.52
N PHE A 43 7.04 -4.26 -11.53
CA PHE A 43 6.83 -5.26 -12.58
C PHE A 43 8.07 -5.51 -13.42
N LEU A 44 8.84 -4.46 -13.76
CA LEU A 44 10.11 -4.62 -14.44
C LEU A 44 11.08 -5.49 -13.60
N ALA A 45 11.19 -5.21 -12.31
CA ALA A 45 12.02 -5.98 -11.40
C ALA A 45 11.54 -7.44 -11.27
N LEU A 46 10.23 -7.68 -11.17
CA LEU A 46 9.66 -9.02 -11.15
C LEU A 46 9.99 -9.80 -12.42
N ILE A 47 9.86 -9.16 -13.60
CA ILE A 47 10.20 -9.75 -14.90
C ILE A 47 11.69 -10.11 -14.97
N LEU A 48 12.57 -9.23 -14.48
CA LEU A 48 14.02 -9.45 -14.48
C LEU A 48 14.51 -10.38 -13.36
N GLY A 49 13.63 -10.71 -12.41
CA GLY A 49 13.90 -11.58 -11.27
C GLY A 49 13.75 -13.07 -11.58
N PRO A 50 14.00 -13.93 -10.58
CA PRO A 50 13.97 -15.39 -10.74
C PRO A 50 12.59 -15.91 -11.16
N GLN A 51 11.51 -15.29 -10.65
CA GLN A 51 10.13 -15.74 -10.86
C GLN A 51 9.67 -15.70 -12.33
N ALA A 52 10.31 -14.89 -13.18
CA ALA A 52 9.95 -14.76 -14.59
C ALA A 52 11.14 -15.07 -15.52
N LEU A 53 12.20 -14.26 -15.49
CA LEU A 53 13.39 -14.51 -16.30
C LEU A 53 14.07 -15.81 -15.92
N GLY A 54 14.19 -16.09 -14.62
CA GLY A 54 14.78 -17.34 -14.12
C GLY A 54 14.03 -18.57 -14.63
N ASN A 55 12.71 -18.62 -14.39
CA ASN A 55 11.83 -19.68 -14.88
C ASN A 55 11.86 -19.84 -16.42
N LEU A 56 11.96 -18.74 -17.17
CA LEU A 56 12.07 -18.79 -18.64
C LEU A 56 13.42 -19.40 -19.08
N VAL A 57 14.51 -19.05 -18.41
CA VAL A 57 15.86 -19.55 -18.72
C VAL A 57 16.01 -21.02 -18.32
N GLU A 58 15.46 -21.43 -17.18
CA GLU A 58 15.44 -22.84 -16.75
C GLU A 58 14.64 -23.72 -17.71
N GLY A 59 13.47 -23.26 -18.16
CA GLY A 59 12.64 -23.97 -19.14
C GLY A 59 13.26 -24.10 -20.54
N LEU A 60 14.35 -23.39 -20.83
CA LEU A 60 15.02 -23.42 -22.13
C LEU A 60 16.17 -24.46 -22.22
N GLU A 61 16.41 -25.31 -21.22
CA GLU A 61 17.35 -26.46 -21.24
C GLU A 61 18.59 -26.29 -22.15
N TYR A 62 19.35 -25.20 -22.01
CA TYR A 62 20.55 -25.00 -22.83
C TYR A 62 21.83 -25.18 -22.02
N GLU A 63 22.67 -26.12 -22.46
CA GLU A 63 24.03 -26.46 -22.00
C GLU A 63 25.04 -25.29 -21.99
N ASN A 64 24.60 -24.04 -22.15
CA ASN A 64 25.45 -22.87 -22.18
C ASN A 64 25.61 -22.25 -20.79
N THR A 65 26.81 -22.40 -20.23
CA THR A 65 27.25 -21.93 -18.90
C THR A 65 27.09 -20.41 -18.68
N ALA A 66 26.89 -19.63 -19.75
CA ALA A 66 26.65 -18.18 -19.66
C ALA A 66 25.18 -17.84 -19.29
N PHE A 67 24.21 -18.68 -19.67
CA PHE A 67 22.80 -18.48 -19.34
C PHE A 67 22.42 -19.06 -17.98
N SER A 68 23.15 -20.05 -17.46
CA SER A 68 22.90 -20.59 -16.11
C SER A 68 23.09 -19.56 -14.99
N ILE A 69 23.90 -18.52 -15.21
CA ILE A 69 24.06 -17.38 -14.27
C ILE A 69 22.78 -16.55 -14.17
N LEU A 70 21.95 -16.54 -15.22
CA LEU A 70 20.66 -15.82 -15.27
C LEU A 70 19.48 -16.68 -14.82
N ALA A 71 19.68 -17.96 -14.49
CA ALA A 71 18.63 -18.85 -13.99
C ALA A 71 18.07 -18.35 -12.63
N GLY A 72 18.89 -17.69 -11.81
CA GLY A 72 18.44 -16.99 -10.60
C GLY A 72 17.87 -15.59 -10.84
N GLY A 73 17.72 -15.16 -12.10
CA GLY A 73 17.43 -13.77 -12.47
C GLY A 73 18.66 -12.85 -12.37
N ILE A 74 18.44 -11.54 -12.52
CA ILE A 74 19.52 -10.53 -12.48
C ILE A 74 19.88 -10.14 -11.03
N PHE A 75 18.99 -10.42 -10.07
CA PHE A 75 19.12 -9.96 -8.69
C PHE A 75 19.58 -11.10 -7.77
N PRO A 76 20.61 -10.88 -6.93
CA PRO A 76 21.04 -11.87 -5.93
C PRO A 76 19.93 -12.18 -4.91
N GLU A 77 19.86 -13.42 -4.42
CA GLU A 77 18.86 -13.85 -3.41
C GLU A 77 18.88 -12.98 -2.14
N ASP A 78 20.07 -12.65 -1.63
CA ASP A 78 20.22 -11.75 -0.47
C ASP A 78 19.55 -10.39 -0.69
N MET A 79 19.58 -9.87 -1.93
CA MET A 79 18.93 -8.60 -2.29
C MET A 79 17.41 -8.75 -2.30
N LEU A 80 16.90 -9.84 -2.86
CA LEU A 80 15.47 -10.15 -2.87
C LEU A 80 14.93 -10.34 -1.45
N ALA A 81 15.70 -11.00 -0.56
CA ALA A 81 15.34 -11.13 0.84
C ALA A 81 15.26 -9.76 1.55
N ILE A 82 16.17 -8.83 1.22
CA ILE A 82 16.09 -7.44 1.72
C ILE A 82 14.81 -6.80 1.19
N TRP A 83 14.57 -6.85 -0.12
CA TRP A 83 13.38 -6.26 -0.74
C TRP A 83 12.08 -6.82 -0.17
N ALA A 84 12.00 -8.11 0.15
CA ALA A 84 10.82 -8.73 0.73
C ALA A 84 10.52 -8.18 2.15
N SER A 85 11.56 -7.75 2.88
CA SER A 85 11.40 -7.14 4.20
C SER A 85 11.06 -5.65 4.17
N LEU A 86 11.38 -4.93 3.08
CA LEU A 86 11.18 -3.48 3.01
C LEU A 86 9.72 -3.05 3.15
N PRO A 87 8.73 -3.68 2.51
CA PRO A 87 7.35 -3.24 2.62
C PRO A 87 6.83 -3.17 4.07
N GLY A 88 7.13 -4.20 4.87
CA GLY A 88 6.77 -4.25 6.29
C GLY A 88 7.48 -3.20 7.15
N LEU A 89 8.66 -2.71 6.74
CA LEU A 89 9.36 -1.61 7.42
C LEU A 89 8.82 -0.24 7.00
N PHE A 90 8.67 -0.02 5.70
CA PHE A 90 8.30 1.27 5.11
C PHE A 90 6.84 1.64 5.37
N ILE A 91 5.95 0.67 5.58
CA ILE A 91 4.57 0.94 5.98
C ILE A 91 4.49 1.68 7.33
N ASN A 92 5.41 1.40 8.27
CA ASN A 92 5.48 2.12 9.54
C ASN A 92 5.78 3.61 9.33
N ILE A 93 6.63 3.95 8.35
CA ILE A 93 6.94 5.35 8.00
C ILE A 93 5.71 6.03 7.39
N ILE A 94 5.01 5.35 6.48
CA ILE A 94 3.81 5.88 5.82
C ILE A 94 2.72 6.20 6.84
N PHE A 95 2.47 5.30 7.78
CA PHE A 95 1.47 5.48 8.82
C PHE A 95 1.88 6.50 9.89
N ALA A 96 3.15 6.52 10.29
CA ALA A 96 3.67 7.52 11.23
C ALA A 96 3.54 8.96 10.69
N THR A 97 3.72 9.16 9.38
CA THR A 97 3.63 10.49 8.73
C THR A 97 2.20 10.95 8.44
N LEU A 98 1.20 10.06 8.55
CA LEU A 98 -0.16 10.32 8.06
C LEU A 98 -0.80 11.56 8.70
N PHE A 99 -0.61 11.75 10.01
CA PHE A 99 -1.19 12.85 10.79
C PHE A 99 -0.22 13.98 11.15
N LEU A 100 1.09 13.78 10.98
CA LEU A 100 2.11 14.78 11.31
C LEU A 100 2.02 16.01 10.40
N GLY A 101 1.93 17.21 10.98
CA GLY A 101 1.77 18.49 10.28
C GLY A 101 0.35 18.83 9.88
N LYS A 102 -0.65 18.16 10.46
CA LYS A 102 -2.05 18.54 10.33
C LYS A 102 -2.59 18.91 11.69
N LYS A 103 -3.21 20.09 11.76
CA LYS A 103 -4.09 20.44 12.87
C LYS A 103 -5.15 19.36 13.02
N LEU A 104 -5.17 18.71 14.18
CA LEU A 104 -6.17 17.70 14.50
C LEU A 104 -7.53 18.41 14.68
N PRO A 105 -8.52 18.14 13.80
CA PRO A 105 -9.84 18.74 13.95
C PRO A 105 -10.49 18.24 15.24
N GLY A 106 -11.46 19.02 15.76
CA GLY A 106 -12.20 18.60 16.95
C GLY A 106 -13.02 17.33 16.69
N ILE A 107 -13.25 16.51 17.73
CA ILE A 107 -13.98 15.23 17.62
C ILE A 107 -15.34 15.39 16.92
N ARG A 108 -16.06 16.49 17.18
CA ARG A 108 -17.36 16.78 16.55
C ARG A 108 -17.25 17.07 15.06
N GLU A 109 -16.18 17.76 14.64
CA GLU A 109 -15.92 18.06 13.24
C GLU A 109 -15.49 16.79 12.48
N ILE A 110 -14.65 15.95 13.10
CA ILE A 110 -14.31 14.61 12.60
C ILE A 110 -15.59 13.80 12.36
N TRP A 111 -16.49 13.74 13.34
CA TRP A 111 -17.71 12.95 13.20
C TRP A 111 -18.63 13.45 12.09
N ASN A 112 -18.79 14.76 11.94
CA ASN A 112 -19.67 15.33 10.91
C ASN A 112 -19.10 15.21 9.50
N ILE A 113 -17.79 15.40 9.34
CA ILE A 113 -17.13 15.40 8.03
C ILE A 113 -16.72 13.98 7.62
N ALA A 114 -16.05 13.26 8.51
CA ALA A 114 -15.51 11.94 8.25
C ALA A 114 -16.46 10.80 8.63
N GLY A 115 -17.50 11.02 9.44
CA GLY A 115 -18.43 9.96 9.87
C GLY A 115 -19.06 9.20 8.70
N PRO A 116 -19.63 9.87 7.68
CA PRO A 116 -20.15 9.17 6.50
C PRO A 116 -19.10 8.36 5.73
N GLN A 117 -17.86 8.88 5.61
CA GLN A 117 -16.73 8.22 4.93
C GLN A 117 -16.28 7.00 5.70
N VAL A 118 -16.07 7.15 7.01
CA VAL A 118 -15.69 6.06 7.90
C VAL A 118 -16.78 5.00 7.89
N SER A 119 -18.06 5.38 7.96
CA SER A 119 -19.15 4.41 7.90
C SER A 119 -19.20 3.66 6.57
N PHE A 120 -19.04 4.37 5.45
CA PHE A 120 -19.00 3.75 4.12
C PHE A 120 -17.77 2.85 3.96
N GLY A 121 -16.56 3.37 4.16
CA GLY A 121 -15.30 2.62 4.06
C GLY A 121 -15.28 1.40 4.96
N GLN A 122 -15.72 1.51 6.22
CA GLN A 122 -15.85 0.34 7.10
C GLN A 122 -16.87 -0.68 6.58
N THR A 123 -17.99 -0.23 6.02
CA THR A 123 -18.97 -1.15 5.41
C THR A 123 -18.36 -1.89 4.22
N VAL A 124 -17.54 -1.22 3.41
CA VAL A 124 -16.80 -1.85 2.32
C VAL A 124 -15.82 -2.89 2.86
N ALA A 125 -14.96 -2.51 3.81
CA ALA A 125 -13.97 -3.39 4.44
C ALA A 125 -14.60 -4.64 5.09
N TRP A 126 -15.61 -4.45 5.94
CA TRP A 126 -16.34 -5.58 6.55
C TRP A 126 -17.03 -6.45 5.51
N GLY A 127 -17.54 -5.86 4.43
CA GLY A 127 -18.08 -6.62 3.32
C GLY A 127 -17.03 -7.49 2.64
N GLN A 128 -15.79 -7.01 2.46
CA GLN A 128 -14.69 -7.80 1.92
C GLN A 128 -14.40 -9.04 2.79
N TYR A 129 -14.41 -8.89 4.12
CA TYR A 129 -14.36 -10.03 5.04
C TYR A 129 -15.55 -10.96 4.87
N VAL A 130 -16.79 -10.45 4.83
CA VAL A 130 -17.99 -11.28 4.71
C VAL A 130 -17.98 -12.09 3.42
N PHE A 131 -17.77 -11.46 2.27
CA PHE A 131 -17.75 -12.16 0.98
C PHE A 131 -16.52 -13.06 0.82
N GLY A 132 -15.37 -12.64 1.34
CA GLY A 132 -14.15 -13.46 1.39
C GLY A 132 -14.34 -14.73 2.22
N ILE A 133 -14.86 -14.61 3.44
CA ILE A 133 -15.14 -15.77 4.30
C ILE A 133 -16.20 -16.67 3.66
N LEU A 134 -17.29 -16.11 3.11
CA LEU A 134 -18.33 -16.89 2.46
C LEU A 134 -17.80 -17.70 1.27
N VAL A 135 -17.03 -17.06 0.37
CA VAL A 135 -16.47 -17.78 -0.79
C VAL A 135 -15.44 -18.82 -0.37
N THR A 136 -14.63 -18.54 0.66
CA THR A 136 -13.66 -19.49 1.18
C THR A 136 -14.33 -20.71 1.80
N VAL A 137 -15.30 -20.52 2.69
CA VAL A 137 -15.98 -21.63 3.37
C VAL A 137 -16.85 -22.45 2.41
N LEU A 138 -17.54 -21.80 1.46
CA LEU A 138 -18.47 -22.50 0.56
C LEU A 138 -17.80 -23.10 -0.68
N ILE A 139 -16.70 -22.49 -1.15
CA ILE A 139 -16.07 -22.86 -2.42
C ILE A 139 -14.58 -23.19 -2.24
N LEU A 140 -13.78 -22.29 -1.69
CA LEU A 140 -12.33 -22.46 -1.77
C LEU A 140 -11.79 -23.60 -0.90
N THR A 141 -12.20 -23.69 0.37
CA THR A 141 -11.77 -24.76 1.26
C THR A 141 -12.34 -26.13 0.85
N PRO A 142 -13.65 -26.29 0.52
CA PRO A 142 -14.18 -27.60 0.16
C PRO A 142 -13.68 -28.15 -1.19
N TYR A 143 -13.48 -27.29 -2.19
CA TYR A 143 -13.15 -27.73 -3.55
C TYR A 143 -11.66 -27.64 -3.88
N PHE A 144 -10.94 -26.68 -3.28
CA PHE A 144 -9.51 -26.45 -3.56
C PHE A 144 -8.61 -26.73 -2.34
N GLY A 145 -9.18 -26.99 -1.16
CA GLY A 145 -8.41 -27.32 0.04
C GLY A 145 -7.60 -26.14 0.60
N ILE A 146 -7.91 -24.90 0.21
CA ILE A 146 -7.16 -23.73 0.70
C ILE A 146 -7.43 -23.51 2.19
N ASN A 147 -6.42 -22.99 2.89
CA ASN A 147 -6.52 -22.65 4.31
C ASN A 147 -7.70 -21.66 4.53
N PRO A 148 -8.56 -21.87 5.55
CA PRO A 148 -9.68 -20.97 5.86
C PRO A 148 -9.30 -19.50 6.07
N ILE A 149 -8.06 -19.22 6.47
CA ILE A 149 -7.50 -17.86 6.58
C ILE A 149 -7.58 -17.12 5.24
N ALA A 150 -7.65 -17.83 4.11
CA ALA A 150 -7.86 -17.25 2.78
C ALA A 150 -9.09 -16.32 2.71
N GLY A 151 -10.09 -16.51 3.58
CA GLY A 151 -11.26 -15.64 3.67
C GLY A 151 -10.97 -14.19 4.08
N ALA A 152 -9.82 -13.93 4.72
CA ALA A 152 -9.38 -12.58 5.07
C ALA A 152 -8.57 -11.89 3.96
N LEU A 153 -8.10 -12.64 2.95
CA LEU A 153 -7.14 -12.11 1.97
C LEU A 153 -7.68 -10.98 1.10
N ILE A 154 -9.00 -10.94 0.85
CA ILE A 154 -9.59 -9.82 0.10
C ILE A 154 -9.39 -8.53 0.89
N GLU A 155 -9.72 -8.51 2.17
CA GLU A 155 -9.61 -7.27 2.95
C GLU A 155 -8.16 -6.86 3.19
N ILE A 156 -7.31 -7.82 3.54
CA ILE A 156 -5.88 -7.56 3.77
C ILE A 156 -5.19 -7.05 2.50
N GLY A 157 -5.55 -7.61 1.33
CA GLY A 157 -4.97 -7.21 0.05
C GLY A 157 -5.57 -5.94 -0.54
N PHE A 158 -6.90 -5.80 -0.54
CA PHE A 158 -7.59 -4.69 -1.18
C PHE A 158 -7.65 -3.46 -0.26
N GLU A 159 -8.37 -3.50 0.87
CA GLU A 159 -8.40 -2.34 1.77
C GLU A 159 -7.04 -2.09 2.44
N GLY A 160 -6.36 -3.17 2.86
CA GLY A 160 -5.07 -3.09 3.52
C GLY A 160 -3.88 -2.74 2.60
N GLY A 161 -4.00 -3.04 1.30
CA GLY A 161 -2.95 -2.81 0.30
C GLY A 161 -1.66 -3.61 0.53
N HIS A 162 -0.63 -3.34 -0.28
CA HIS A 162 0.67 -4.03 -0.22
C HIS A 162 1.33 -3.95 1.16
N GLY A 163 1.14 -2.81 1.85
CA GLY A 163 1.77 -2.56 3.15
C GLY A 163 1.21 -3.44 4.27
N THR A 164 -0.12 -3.59 4.34
CA THR A 164 -0.75 -4.47 5.34
C THR A 164 -0.48 -5.93 5.02
N ALA A 165 -0.61 -6.32 3.75
CA ALA A 165 -0.29 -7.67 3.28
C ALA A 165 1.12 -8.11 3.68
N ALA A 166 2.12 -7.26 3.43
CA ALA A 166 3.50 -7.55 3.82
C ALA A 166 3.75 -7.45 5.32
N GLY A 167 3.11 -6.50 6.01
CA GLY A 167 3.20 -6.38 7.46
C GLY A 167 2.61 -7.58 8.22
N MET A 168 1.74 -8.36 7.57
CA MET A 168 1.10 -9.55 8.12
C MET A 168 1.81 -10.87 7.75
N ALA A 169 2.94 -10.82 7.03
CA ALA A 169 3.63 -12.00 6.53
C ALA A 169 4.05 -12.98 7.64
N SER A 170 4.57 -12.47 8.77
CA SER A 170 4.93 -13.31 9.92
C SER A 170 3.70 -14.00 10.53
N THR A 171 2.60 -13.27 10.67
CA THR A 171 1.35 -13.81 11.21
C THR A 171 0.76 -14.89 10.31
N PHE A 172 0.84 -14.75 9.00
CA PHE A 172 0.45 -15.80 8.06
C PHE A 172 1.29 -17.08 8.25
N ALA A 173 2.61 -16.95 8.39
CA ALA A 173 3.50 -18.08 8.64
C ALA A 173 3.21 -18.77 9.98
N GLU A 174 3.02 -17.99 11.05
CA GLU A 174 2.68 -18.49 12.40
C GLU A 174 1.31 -19.17 12.44
N ALA A 175 0.35 -18.67 11.66
CA ALA A 175 -0.99 -19.26 11.52
C ALA A 175 -1.03 -20.46 10.56
N GLY A 176 0.11 -20.92 10.04
CA GLY A 176 0.21 -22.10 9.18
C GLY A 176 -0.29 -21.88 7.74
N PHE A 177 -0.23 -20.64 7.24
CA PHE A 177 -0.56 -20.29 5.86
C PHE A 177 0.46 -19.33 5.24
N PRO A 178 1.74 -19.72 5.11
CA PRO A 178 2.81 -18.83 4.67
C PRO A 178 2.56 -18.22 3.27
N GLU A 179 1.93 -18.96 2.36
CA GLU A 179 1.58 -18.49 1.01
C GLU A 179 0.51 -17.37 1.03
N GLY A 180 -0.19 -17.19 2.16
CA GLY A 180 -1.17 -16.14 2.35
C GLY A 180 -0.61 -14.74 2.15
N ALA A 181 0.66 -14.51 2.52
CA ALA A 181 1.33 -13.22 2.32
C ALA A 181 1.45 -12.89 0.83
N ASP A 182 1.98 -13.82 0.03
CA ASP A 182 2.15 -13.64 -1.42
C ASP A 182 0.81 -13.50 -2.14
N LEU A 183 -0.18 -14.31 -1.77
CA LEU A 183 -1.54 -14.21 -2.31
C LEU A 183 -2.15 -12.85 -1.99
N SER A 184 -1.97 -12.34 -0.77
CA SER A 184 -2.47 -11.03 -0.37
C SER A 184 -1.78 -9.88 -1.11
N ILE A 185 -0.46 -9.94 -1.30
CA ILE A 185 0.30 -8.95 -2.09
C ILE A 185 -0.13 -9.00 -3.56
N GLY A 186 -0.39 -10.19 -4.09
CA GLY A 186 -0.95 -10.37 -5.43
C GLY A 186 -2.35 -9.75 -5.56
N LEU A 187 -3.22 -9.98 -4.58
CA LEU A 187 -4.56 -9.40 -4.54
C LEU A 187 -4.49 -7.87 -4.44
N ALA A 188 -3.59 -7.31 -3.63
CA ALA A 188 -3.34 -5.87 -3.58
C ALA A 188 -2.92 -5.30 -4.94
N THR A 189 -2.09 -6.04 -5.68
CA THR A 189 -1.65 -5.64 -7.02
C THR A 189 -2.79 -5.65 -8.04
N VAL A 190 -3.62 -6.71 -8.01
CA VAL A 190 -4.83 -6.78 -8.84
C VAL A 190 -5.81 -5.68 -8.48
N GLY A 191 -6.03 -5.47 -7.19
CA GLY A 191 -6.81 -4.37 -6.65
C GLY A 191 -6.36 -3.04 -7.25
N LEU A 192 -5.09 -2.66 -7.06
CA LEU A 192 -4.57 -1.36 -7.48
C LEU A 192 -4.72 -1.15 -8.99
N LEU A 193 -4.44 -2.20 -9.80
CA LEU A 193 -4.63 -2.16 -11.24
C LEU A 193 -6.10 -1.92 -11.63
N PHE A 194 -7.02 -2.68 -11.02
CA PHE A 194 -8.44 -2.57 -11.32
C PHE A 194 -9.08 -1.32 -10.70
N SER A 195 -8.57 -0.81 -9.58
CA SER A 195 -8.93 0.47 -8.95
C SER A 195 -8.78 1.60 -9.96
N VAL A 196 -7.64 1.64 -10.64
CA VAL A 196 -7.34 2.66 -11.63
C VAL A 196 -8.17 2.47 -12.91
N ILE A 197 -8.25 1.25 -13.44
CA ILE A 197 -9.01 0.96 -14.68
C ILE A 197 -10.51 1.21 -14.46
N LEU A 198 -11.10 0.61 -13.44
CA LEU A 198 -12.52 0.73 -13.12
C LEU A 198 -12.84 2.11 -12.57
N GLY A 199 -11.93 2.75 -11.83
CA GLY A 199 -12.09 4.11 -11.36
C GLY A 199 -12.26 5.10 -12.51
N ILE A 200 -11.45 5.00 -13.57
CA ILE A 200 -11.62 5.82 -14.78
C ILE A 200 -12.95 5.51 -15.49
N LEU A 201 -13.34 4.24 -15.57
CA LEU A 201 -14.62 3.84 -16.18
C LEU A 201 -15.82 4.37 -15.38
N LEU A 202 -15.79 4.25 -14.05
CA LEU A 202 -16.81 4.74 -13.14
C LEU A 202 -16.89 6.27 -13.20
N LEU A 203 -15.75 6.97 -13.22
CA LEU A 203 -15.68 8.42 -13.37
C LEU A 203 -16.33 8.87 -14.68
N ASN A 204 -15.94 8.26 -15.82
CA ASN A 204 -16.55 8.56 -17.12
C ASN A 204 -18.05 8.27 -17.15
N TYR A 205 -18.49 7.18 -16.53
CA TYR A 205 -19.90 6.86 -16.36
C TYR A 205 -20.62 7.91 -15.51
N GLY A 206 -20.03 8.35 -14.40
CA GLY A 206 -20.59 9.35 -13.51
C GLY A 206 -20.74 10.72 -14.16
N VAL A 207 -19.75 11.15 -14.95
CA VAL A 207 -19.82 12.39 -15.73
C VAL A 207 -20.90 12.29 -16.81
N ARG A 208 -20.93 11.20 -17.60
CA ARG A 208 -21.93 11.01 -18.67
C ARG A 208 -23.37 10.91 -18.18
N THR A 209 -23.57 10.39 -16.96
CA THR A 209 -24.90 10.23 -16.35
C THR A 209 -25.30 11.39 -15.44
N GLY A 210 -24.48 12.45 -15.35
CA GLY A 210 -24.76 13.62 -14.52
C GLY A 210 -24.73 13.35 -13.01
N LYS A 211 -24.03 12.30 -12.58
CA LYS A 211 -23.85 11.94 -11.16
C LYS A 211 -22.73 12.73 -10.48
N SER A 212 -21.76 13.24 -11.24
CA SER A 212 -20.74 14.14 -10.70
C SER A 212 -21.30 15.55 -10.54
N SER A 213 -21.04 16.13 -9.37
CA SER A 213 -21.38 17.52 -9.02
C SER A 213 -20.27 18.51 -9.41
N ILE A 214 -19.03 18.04 -9.57
CA ILE A 214 -17.85 18.87 -9.90
C ILE A 214 -17.52 18.81 -11.39
N LEU A 215 -17.32 17.61 -11.94
CA LEU A 215 -16.93 17.41 -13.34
C LEU A 215 -18.18 17.30 -14.21
N LYS A 216 -18.37 18.25 -15.13
CA LYS A 216 -19.60 18.31 -15.95
C LYS A 216 -19.37 17.92 -17.41
N VAL A 217 -18.15 18.05 -17.91
CA VAL A 217 -17.82 17.74 -19.30
C VAL A 217 -16.65 16.74 -19.33
N PRO A 218 -16.73 15.64 -20.11
CA PRO A 218 -15.63 14.68 -20.21
C PRO A 218 -14.31 15.28 -20.69
N ASP A 219 -14.33 16.34 -21.48
CA ASP A 219 -13.13 17.01 -22.00
C ASP A 219 -12.37 17.81 -20.91
N GLU A 220 -13.02 18.16 -19.78
CA GLU A 220 -12.31 18.73 -18.61
C GLU A 220 -11.34 17.72 -17.97
N ILE A 221 -11.47 16.43 -18.30
CA ILE A 221 -10.61 15.36 -17.80
C ILE A 221 -9.28 15.31 -18.57
N SER A 222 -9.20 15.90 -19.77
CA SER A 222 -7.98 15.81 -20.59
C SER A 222 -6.85 16.68 -20.01
N LEU A 223 -5.99 16.05 -19.21
CA LEU A 223 -4.74 16.66 -18.75
C LEU A 223 -3.82 17.00 -19.93
N LYS A 224 -2.95 17.99 -19.74
CA LYS A 224 -1.89 18.28 -20.72
C LYS A 224 -1.00 17.05 -20.90
N LYS A 225 -0.38 16.92 -22.08
CA LYS A 225 0.50 15.78 -22.38
C LYS A 225 1.66 15.63 -21.38
N SER A 226 2.21 16.74 -20.87
CA SER A 226 3.25 16.73 -19.82
C SER A 226 2.71 16.17 -18.50
N GLU A 227 1.52 16.60 -18.08
CA GLU A 227 0.85 16.12 -16.86
C GLU A 227 0.47 14.63 -16.95
N GLN A 228 0.01 14.15 -18.11
CA GLN A 228 -0.23 12.72 -18.35
C GLN A 228 1.05 11.89 -18.23
N ALA A 229 2.19 12.42 -18.66
CA ALA A 229 3.52 11.84 -18.44
C ALA A 229 4.00 11.95 -16.97
N GLY A 230 3.21 12.59 -16.10
CA GLY A 230 3.53 12.88 -14.71
C GLY A 230 4.70 13.85 -14.58
N VAL A 231 4.78 14.83 -15.48
CA VAL A 231 5.79 15.89 -15.48
C VAL A 231 5.07 17.22 -15.30
N VAL A 232 5.41 17.93 -14.23
CA VAL A 232 4.90 19.28 -14.01
C VAL A 232 5.77 20.27 -14.77
N ASP A 233 5.13 21.11 -15.59
CA ASP A 233 5.76 22.18 -16.35
C ASP A 233 6.58 23.08 -15.41
N PHE A 234 7.74 23.58 -15.85
CA PHE A 234 8.70 24.29 -14.99
C PHE A 234 8.05 25.43 -14.18
N ASP A 235 7.23 26.24 -14.84
CA ASP A 235 6.56 27.40 -14.22
C ASP A 235 5.35 27.02 -13.34
N ALA A 236 4.87 25.79 -13.44
CA ALA A 236 3.73 25.28 -12.67
C ALA A 236 4.15 24.43 -11.45
N ARG A 237 5.47 24.30 -11.18
CA ARG A 237 5.99 23.48 -10.08
C ARG A 237 5.64 24.09 -8.73
N GLU A 238 4.95 23.31 -7.91
CA GLU A 238 4.64 23.68 -6.53
C GLU A 238 5.84 23.51 -5.60
N CYS A 239 5.82 24.20 -4.47
CA CYS A 239 6.83 24.08 -3.44
C CYS A 239 6.75 22.68 -2.77
N ALA A 240 7.88 21.98 -2.69
CA ALA A 240 7.95 20.65 -2.07
C ALA A 240 7.80 20.67 -0.54
N GLY A 241 8.06 21.82 0.08
CA GLY A 241 7.95 22.06 1.52
C GLY A 241 8.77 23.26 1.96
N LYS A 242 8.55 23.74 3.18
CA LYS A 242 9.28 24.89 3.72
C LYS A 242 10.50 24.45 4.51
N ILE A 243 11.60 25.19 4.35
CA ILE A 243 12.80 25.05 5.18
C ILE A 243 12.49 25.67 6.54
N THR A 244 12.29 24.84 7.56
CA THR A 244 11.87 25.26 8.91
C THR A 244 13.05 25.42 9.88
N THR A 245 14.19 24.78 9.59
CA THR A 245 15.44 24.93 10.34
C THR A 245 16.54 25.47 9.45
N ARG A 246 17.53 26.11 10.09
CA ARG A 246 18.78 26.45 9.42
C ARG A 246 19.58 25.16 9.18
N PRO A 247 19.97 24.84 7.92
CA PRO A 247 20.74 23.63 7.62
C PRO A 247 22.06 23.52 8.39
N GLU A 248 22.64 24.65 8.81
CA GLU A 248 23.83 24.70 9.67
C GLU A 248 23.59 24.09 11.06
N SER A 249 22.33 24.05 11.52
CA SER A 249 21.93 23.39 12.76
C SER A 249 21.50 21.95 12.54
N ILE A 250 20.54 21.75 11.63
CA ILE A 250 20.08 20.43 11.20
C ILE A 250 19.39 20.59 9.85
N GLU A 251 19.71 19.70 8.91
CA GLU A 251 19.04 19.64 7.63
C GLU A 251 17.53 19.41 7.86
N PRO A 252 16.63 20.28 7.34
CA PRO A 252 15.20 20.16 7.57
C PRO A 252 14.66 18.75 7.31
N LEU A 253 15.05 18.11 6.20
CA LEU A 253 14.59 16.74 5.92
C LEU A 253 15.05 15.74 6.98
N SER A 254 16.26 15.90 7.51
CA SER A 254 16.78 15.06 8.60
C SER A 254 15.98 15.24 9.88
N MET A 255 15.58 16.47 10.22
CA MET A 255 14.72 16.75 11.36
C MET A 255 13.34 16.08 11.21
N HIS A 256 12.74 16.18 10.03
CA HIS A 256 11.44 15.56 9.76
C HIS A 256 11.54 14.03 9.82
N PHE A 257 12.62 13.46 9.28
CA PHE A 257 12.86 12.02 9.40
C PHE A 257 13.09 11.59 10.85
N ALA A 258 13.71 12.43 11.68
CA ALA A 258 13.83 12.18 13.12
C ALA A 258 12.46 12.16 13.83
N TYR A 259 11.53 13.06 13.46
CA TYR A 259 10.16 13.02 13.98
C TYR A 259 9.43 11.73 13.63
N VAL A 260 9.62 11.21 12.41
CA VAL A 260 9.10 9.89 12.03
C VAL A 260 9.67 8.79 12.93
N GLY A 261 10.99 8.82 13.20
CA GLY A 261 11.62 7.87 14.11
C GLY A 261 11.04 7.92 15.52
N VAL A 262 10.77 9.12 16.05
CA VAL A 262 10.11 9.30 17.35
C VAL A 262 8.69 8.74 17.32
N ALA A 263 7.91 9.03 16.29
CA ALA A 263 6.54 8.52 16.14
C ALA A 263 6.49 6.97 16.11
N ILE A 264 7.37 6.34 15.33
CA ILE A 264 7.50 4.88 15.31
C ILE A 264 7.96 4.35 16.67
N GLY A 265 8.91 5.03 17.33
CA GLY A 265 9.39 4.67 18.67
C GLY A 265 8.29 4.71 19.73
N ILE A 266 7.43 5.73 19.70
CA ILE A 266 6.24 5.80 20.57
C ILE A 266 5.30 4.62 20.27
N GLY A 267 5.02 4.34 19.00
CA GLY A 267 4.20 3.21 18.60
C GLY A 267 4.75 1.86 19.08
N TYR A 268 6.07 1.68 18.99
CA TYR A 268 6.74 0.48 19.48
C TYR A 268 6.62 0.34 21.00
N ILE A 269 6.82 1.42 21.77
CA ILE A 269 6.62 1.40 23.22
C ILE A 269 5.18 1.03 23.58
N ILE A 270 4.19 1.58 22.85
CA ILE A 270 2.78 1.22 23.05
C ILE A 270 2.57 -0.29 22.80
N LEU A 271 3.16 -0.85 21.74
CA LEU A 271 3.06 -2.28 21.44
C LEU A 271 3.58 -3.14 22.58
N GLN A 272 4.78 -2.80 23.09
CA GLN A 272 5.41 -3.53 24.18
C GLN A 272 4.59 -3.46 25.48
N ILE A 273 4.00 -2.29 25.77
CA ILE A 273 3.11 -2.13 26.93
C ILE A 273 1.85 -3.00 26.77
N LEU A 274 1.26 -3.01 25.57
CA LEU A 274 0.07 -3.82 25.28
C LEU A 274 0.35 -5.32 25.44
N GLN A 275 1.46 -5.81 24.88
CA GLN A 275 1.90 -7.20 25.01
C GLN A 275 2.16 -7.58 26.48
N LEU A 276 2.79 -6.69 27.25
CA LEU A 276 3.01 -6.89 28.68
C LEU A 276 1.67 -6.96 29.46
N ILE A 277 0.70 -6.11 29.13
CA ILE A 277 -0.63 -6.14 29.74
C ILE A 277 -1.31 -7.48 29.46
N GLU A 278 -1.27 -7.95 28.21
CA GLU A 278 -1.82 -9.27 27.84
C GLU A 278 -1.16 -10.39 28.63
N GLU A 279 0.16 -10.41 28.72
CA GLU A 279 0.91 -11.44 29.44
C GLU A 279 0.50 -11.50 30.92
N LEU A 280 0.33 -10.33 31.55
CA LEU A 280 -0.06 -10.21 32.96
C LEU A 280 -1.54 -10.49 33.22
N ALA A 281 -2.42 -10.15 32.27
CA ALA A 281 -3.86 -10.21 32.48
C ALA A 281 -4.46 -11.59 32.18
N TRP A 282 -4.08 -12.22 31.06
CA TRP A 282 -4.60 -13.55 30.69
C TRP A 282 -3.59 -14.48 30.03
N GLY A 283 -2.57 -13.97 29.33
CA GLY A 283 -1.65 -14.77 28.52
C GLY A 283 -1.01 -15.92 29.31
N ARG A 284 -0.55 -15.68 30.54
CA ARG A 284 0.02 -16.72 31.41
C ARG A 284 -0.96 -17.82 31.82
N THR A 285 -2.24 -17.51 31.87
CA THR A 285 -3.29 -18.42 32.36
C THR A 285 -3.98 -19.19 31.23
N THR A 286 -4.17 -18.56 30.08
CA THR A 286 -4.88 -19.14 28.93
C THR A 286 -3.94 -19.66 27.86
N GLY A 287 -2.68 -19.20 27.83
CA GLY A 287 -1.72 -19.47 26.75
C GLY A 287 -2.07 -18.78 25.42
N ILE A 288 -3.02 -17.83 25.43
CA ILE A 288 -3.48 -17.12 24.23
C ILE A 288 -2.81 -15.75 24.19
N HIS A 289 -2.04 -15.51 23.12
CA HIS A 289 -1.29 -14.27 22.87
C HIS A 289 -1.74 -13.63 21.55
N LEU A 290 -2.69 -12.68 21.63
CA LEU A 290 -3.24 -11.98 20.46
C LEU A 290 -2.41 -10.76 20.08
N LEU A 291 -1.86 -10.04 21.05
CA LEU A 291 -1.17 -8.77 20.84
C LEU A 291 0.27 -8.96 20.36
N GLU A 292 0.82 -10.15 20.51
CA GLU A 292 2.10 -10.55 19.91
C GLU A 292 2.07 -10.45 18.38
N HIS A 293 0.93 -10.81 17.77
CA HIS A 293 0.73 -10.85 16.33
C HIS A 293 0.29 -9.49 15.75
N MET A 294 0.17 -8.46 16.58
CA MET A 294 -0.32 -7.16 16.14
C MET A 294 0.78 -6.38 15.38
N PRO A 295 0.52 -5.92 14.14
CA PRO A 295 1.48 -5.12 13.39
C PRO A 295 1.85 -3.80 14.09
N LEU A 296 3.06 -3.29 13.83
CA LEU A 296 3.54 -2.05 14.42
C LEU A 296 2.92 -0.78 13.79
N PHE A 297 2.57 -0.80 12.51
CA PHE A 297 2.19 0.41 11.77
C PHE A 297 0.94 1.14 12.29
N PRO A 298 -0.13 0.46 12.78
CA PRO A 298 -1.27 1.17 13.38
C PRO A 298 -0.86 1.91 14.65
N LEU A 299 0.07 1.34 15.41
CA LEU A 299 0.59 1.99 16.61
C LEU A 299 1.57 3.11 16.27
N ALA A 300 2.34 2.99 15.20
CA ALA A 300 3.17 4.08 14.68
C ALA A 300 2.32 5.28 14.25
N MET A 301 1.14 5.06 13.68
CA MET A 301 0.15 6.11 13.40
C MET A 301 -0.34 6.82 14.67
N ILE A 302 -0.68 6.06 15.72
CA ILE A 302 -1.04 6.61 17.04
C ILE A 302 0.14 7.40 17.61
N GLY A 303 1.36 6.89 17.50
CA GLY A 303 2.58 7.58 17.89
C GLY A 303 2.77 8.91 17.14
N GLY A 304 2.45 8.95 15.84
CA GLY A 304 2.41 10.17 15.04
C GLY A 304 1.38 11.20 15.54
N ILE A 305 0.18 10.75 15.92
CA ILE A 305 -0.85 11.62 16.52
C ILE A 305 -0.38 12.19 17.87
N ILE A 306 0.19 11.35 18.73
CA ILE A 306 0.72 11.77 20.03
C ILE A 306 1.84 12.78 19.85
N LEU A 307 2.75 12.53 18.92
CA LEU A 307 3.84 13.46 18.59
C LEU A 307 3.30 14.76 18.03
N GLU A 308 2.31 14.73 17.13
CA GLU A 308 1.67 15.94 16.61
C GLU A 308 1.05 16.77 17.75
N MET A 309 0.30 16.14 18.66
CA MET A 309 -0.28 16.82 19.83
C MET A 309 0.79 17.44 20.75
N PHE A 310 1.94 16.78 20.88
CA PHE A 310 3.07 17.30 21.62
C PHE A 310 3.67 18.51 20.92
N LEU A 311 3.97 18.42 19.61
CA LEU A 311 4.54 19.52 18.83
C LEU A 311 3.60 20.72 18.77
N ASP A 312 2.30 20.52 18.54
CA ASP A 312 1.32 21.61 18.52
C ASP A 312 1.27 22.39 19.85
N ARG A 313 1.62 21.73 20.96
CA ARG A 313 1.65 22.34 22.30
C ARG A 313 2.99 22.96 22.67
N PHE A 314 4.10 22.32 22.32
CA PHE A 314 5.42 22.65 22.83
C PHE A 314 6.36 23.27 21.77
N ASP A 315 6.16 22.97 20.49
CA ASP A 315 6.95 23.56 19.41
C ASP A 315 6.43 24.95 19.02
N THR A 316 6.96 25.95 19.70
CA THR A 316 6.62 27.36 19.47
C THR A 316 7.03 27.83 18.07
N TYR A 317 8.05 27.21 17.46
CA TYR A 317 8.61 27.63 16.17
C TYR A 317 7.94 26.93 14.98
N LYS A 318 7.07 25.93 15.22
CA LYS A 318 6.39 25.16 14.18
C LYS A 318 7.39 24.61 13.15
N THR A 319 8.39 23.92 13.68
CA THR A 319 9.51 23.32 12.95
C THR A 319 9.08 22.19 12.03
N LEU A 320 7.89 21.63 12.21
CA LEU A 320 7.33 20.60 11.36
C LEU A 320 6.56 21.21 10.18
N ASP A 321 6.98 20.87 8.97
CA ASP A 321 6.32 21.18 7.70
C ASP A 321 5.61 19.95 7.12
N ARG A 322 4.31 20.11 6.86
CA ARG A 322 3.47 19.03 6.33
C ARG A 322 3.93 18.54 4.96
N ASN A 323 4.37 19.44 4.09
CA ASN A 323 4.72 19.06 2.73
C ASN A 323 5.99 18.22 2.71
N LEU A 324 6.99 18.53 3.55
CA LEU A 324 8.15 17.67 3.77
C LEU A 324 7.76 16.28 4.32
N MET A 325 6.83 16.20 5.26
CA MET A 325 6.29 14.90 5.72
C MET A 325 5.64 14.11 4.58
N MET A 326 4.86 14.77 3.72
CA MET A 326 4.28 14.13 2.53
C MET A 326 5.35 13.65 1.54
N ARG A 327 6.53 14.28 1.45
CA ARG A 327 7.64 13.79 0.62
C ARG A 327 8.31 12.56 1.20
N ILE A 328 8.49 12.51 2.52
CA ILE A 328 8.97 11.30 3.21
C ILE A 328 7.97 10.16 3.01
N GLN A 329 6.68 10.44 3.18
CA GLN A 329 5.59 9.47 2.94
C GLN A 329 5.61 8.96 1.50
N GLY A 330 5.69 9.86 0.52
CA GLY A 330 5.71 9.50 -0.90
C GLY A 330 6.92 8.65 -1.30
N LEU A 331 8.13 9.03 -0.85
CA LEU A 331 9.33 8.21 -1.05
C LEU A 331 9.16 6.81 -0.45
N SER A 332 8.58 6.74 0.75
CA SER A 332 8.38 5.48 1.46
C SER A 332 7.38 4.57 0.75
N LEU A 333 6.31 5.15 0.22
CA LEU A 333 5.31 4.46 -0.57
C LEU A 333 5.90 3.93 -1.89
N ASP A 334 6.71 4.73 -2.59
CA ASP A 334 7.35 4.28 -3.83
C ASP A 334 8.30 3.10 -3.59
N ILE A 335 9.12 3.15 -2.53
CA ILE A 335 10.02 2.04 -2.14
C ILE A 335 9.22 0.80 -1.74
N LEU A 336 8.15 0.98 -0.95
CA LEU A 336 7.28 -0.12 -0.54
C LEU A 336 6.67 -0.83 -1.75
N ILE A 337 6.06 -0.10 -2.67
CA ILE A 337 5.38 -0.67 -3.83
C ILE A 337 6.37 -1.40 -4.74
N VAL A 338 7.49 -0.74 -5.10
CA VAL A 338 8.47 -1.35 -6.02
C VAL A 338 9.06 -2.63 -5.44
N SER A 339 9.38 -2.66 -4.14
CA SER A 339 9.98 -3.83 -3.49
C SER A 339 8.97 -4.96 -3.27
N ALA A 340 7.72 -4.64 -2.91
CA ALA A 340 6.65 -5.63 -2.75
C ALA A 340 6.37 -6.38 -4.06
N ILE A 341 6.26 -5.65 -5.18
CA ILE A 341 5.99 -6.29 -6.48
C ILE A 341 7.21 -7.05 -6.99
N ALA A 342 8.41 -6.50 -6.80
CA ALA A 342 9.64 -7.15 -7.23
C ALA A 342 9.88 -8.51 -6.56
N THR A 343 9.29 -8.73 -5.38
CA THR A 343 9.43 -9.95 -4.59
C THR A 343 8.19 -10.83 -4.55
N LEU A 344 7.16 -10.48 -5.32
CA LEU A 344 5.94 -11.26 -5.46
C LEU A 344 6.24 -12.68 -5.97
N SER A 345 5.82 -13.71 -5.24
CA SER A 345 5.95 -15.10 -5.67
C SER A 345 4.88 -15.48 -6.72
N LEU A 346 5.29 -15.63 -7.98
CA LEU A 346 4.42 -16.11 -9.05
C LEU A 346 4.10 -17.60 -8.88
N GLU A 347 4.99 -18.36 -8.26
CA GLU A 347 4.77 -19.77 -7.92
C GLU A 347 3.65 -19.94 -6.89
N ALA A 348 3.63 -19.14 -5.82
CA ALA A 348 2.57 -19.18 -4.80
C ALA A 348 1.19 -18.87 -5.40
N ILE A 349 1.14 -17.90 -6.31
CA ILE A 349 -0.07 -17.56 -7.08
C ILE A 349 -0.43 -18.69 -8.05
N GLY A 350 0.54 -19.25 -8.77
CA GLY A 350 0.35 -20.33 -9.74
C GLY A 350 -0.23 -21.60 -9.10
N GLY A 351 0.27 -21.97 -7.91
CA GLY A 351 -0.24 -23.09 -7.12
C GLY A 351 -1.68 -22.89 -6.62
N ASN A 352 -2.14 -21.63 -6.50
CA ASN A 352 -3.46 -21.27 -6.01
C ASN A 352 -4.24 -20.39 -7.00
N LEU A 353 -4.02 -20.57 -8.31
CA LEU A 353 -4.51 -19.63 -9.32
C LEU A 353 -6.04 -19.52 -9.34
N ALA A 354 -6.76 -20.64 -9.21
CA ALA A 354 -8.21 -20.64 -9.16
C ALA A 354 -8.75 -19.91 -7.91
N PRO A 355 -8.33 -20.24 -6.68
CA PRO A 355 -8.66 -19.45 -5.49
C PRO A 355 -8.33 -17.96 -5.63
N PHE A 356 -7.13 -17.63 -6.12
CA PHE A 356 -6.68 -16.26 -6.30
C PHE A 356 -7.59 -15.46 -7.24
N LEU A 357 -7.96 -16.02 -8.41
CA LEU A 357 -8.84 -15.36 -9.37
C LEU A 357 -10.26 -15.20 -8.82
N ILE A 358 -10.78 -16.20 -8.09
CA ILE A 358 -12.10 -16.12 -7.47
C ILE A 358 -12.12 -15.00 -6.43
N LEU A 359 -11.14 -14.95 -5.52
CA LEU A 359 -11.02 -13.89 -4.51
C LEU A 359 -10.90 -12.50 -5.18
N SER A 360 -10.08 -12.39 -6.22
CA SER A 360 -9.91 -11.15 -7.00
C SER A 360 -11.25 -10.67 -7.58
N ILE A 361 -12.00 -11.54 -8.25
CA ILE A 361 -13.28 -11.21 -8.88
C ILE A 361 -14.32 -10.81 -7.83
N VAL A 362 -14.39 -11.55 -6.72
CA VAL A 362 -15.32 -11.26 -5.62
C VAL A 362 -14.99 -9.91 -4.99
N GLY A 363 -13.72 -9.63 -4.71
CA GLY A 363 -13.27 -8.34 -4.17
C GLY A 363 -13.60 -7.18 -5.10
N ILE A 364 -13.28 -7.29 -6.38
CA ILE A 364 -13.61 -6.27 -7.39
C ILE A 364 -15.12 -6.05 -7.47
N PHE A 365 -15.89 -7.14 -7.57
CA PHE A 365 -17.34 -7.06 -7.69
C PHE A 365 -17.96 -6.37 -6.47
N TRP A 366 -17.54 -6.75 -5.26
CA TRP A 366 -18.05 -6.15 -4.04
C TRP A 366 -17.74 -4.66 -3.96
N ASN A 367 -16.51 -4.24 -4.24
CA ASN A 367 -16.12 -2.83 -4.21
C ASN A 367 -16.93 -1.99 -5.21
N VAL A 368 -17.09 -2.48 -6.44
CA VAL A 368 -17.91 -1.81 -7.47
C VAL A 368 -19.37 -1.74 -7.04
N ALA A 369 -19.93 -2.84 -6.51
CA ALA A 369 -21.31 -2.90 -6.04
C ALA A 369 -21.53 -1.96 -4.84
N ALA A 370 -20.62 -1.94 -3.87
CA ALA A 370 -20.70 -1.08 -2.70
C ALA A 370 -20.62 0.39 -3.11
N PHE A 371 -19.72 0.76 -4.02
CA PHE A 371 -19.67 2.12 -4.56
C PHE A 371 -20.96 2.52 -5.28
N LEU A 372 -21.48 1.68 -6.19
CA LEU A 372 -22.65 2.04 -6.99
C LEU A 372 -23.97 2.00 -6.20
N LEU A 373 -24.08 1.13 -5.19
CA LEU A 373 -25.32 0.89 -4.46
C LEU A 373 -25.31 1.54 -3.07
N LEU A 374 -24.22 1.47 -2.31
CA LEU A 374 -24.19 1.94 -0.93
C LEU A 374 -23.73 3.40 -0.81
N ALA A 375 -22.73 3.83 -1.59
CA ALA A 375 -22.22 5.20 -1.50
C ALA A 375 -23.30 6.30 -1.67
N PRO A 376 -24.24 6.21 -2.66
CA PRO A 376 -25.30 7.20 -2.80
C PRO A 376 -26.28 7.26 -1.62
N ARG A 377 -26.35 6.18 -0.83
CA ARG A 377 -27.27 6.06 0.32
C ARG A 377 -26.61 6.48 1.63
N MET A 378 -25.29 6.30 1.73
CA MET A 378 -24.52 6.51 2.96
C MET A 378 -23.82 7.87 2.99
N ILE A 379 -23.47 8.44 1.84
CA ILE A 379 -22.76 9.73 1.75
C ILE A 379 -23.75 10.83 1.32
N PRO A 380 -24.14 11.76 2.21
CA PRO A 380 -25.24 12.70 1.92
C PRO A 380 -24.91 13.80 0.90
N SER A 381 -23.65 14.18 0.76
CA SER A 381 -23.20 15.28 -0.10
C SER A 381 -21.97 14.88 -0.91
N TYR A 382 -21.94 15.25 -2.19
CA TYR A 382 -20.85 14.90 -3.13
C TYR A 382 -20.50 13.41 -3.06
N TRP A 383 -21.54 12.54 -3.02
CA TRP A 383 -21.37 11.11 -2.80
C TRP A 383 -20.49 10.46 -3.86
N PHE A 384 -20.56 10.96 -5.10
CA PHE A 384 -19.80 10.42 -6.21
C PHE A 384 -18.31 10.75 -6.03
N GLU A 385 -17.95 12.01 -5.80
CA GLU A 385 -16.54 12.43 -5.66
C GLU A 385 -15.90 11.90 -4.38
N ARG A 386 -16.64 11.92 -3.27
CA ARG A 386 -16.14 11.39 -1.99
C ARG A 386 -16.06 9.86 -2.03
N GLY A 387 -17.10 9.20 -2.54
CA GLY A 387 -17.15 7.74 -2.66
C GLY A 387 -16.13 7.19 -3.64
N MET A 388 -15.72 7.96 -4.67
CA MET A 388 -14.63 7.57 -5.57
C MET A 388 -13.29 7.49 -4.84
N GLY A 389 -13.05 8.37 -3.86
CA GLY A 389 -11.88 8.30 -2.99
C GLY A 389 -11.87 7.02 -2.15
N ASP A 390 -13.00 6.74 -1.49
CA ASP A 390 -13.18 5.52 -0.69
C ASP A 390 -13.08 4.24 -1.56
N PHE A 391 -13.68 4.24 -2.76
CA PHE A 391 -13.56 3.14 -3.73
C PHE A 391 -12.10 2.87 -4.11
N GLY A 392 -11.33 3.93 -4.36
CA GLY A 392 -9.92 3.81 -4.69
C GLY A 392 -9.12 3.18 -3.55
N GLN A 393 -9.34 3.66 -2.33
CA GLN A 393 -8.71 3.14 -1.11
C GLN A 393 -9.07 1.67 -0.85
N SER A 394 -10.34 1.29 -1.02
CA SER A 394 -10.81 -0.07 -0.81
C SER A 394 -10.36 -1.08 -1.86
N MET A 395 -9.51 -0.67 -2.80
CA MET A 395 -8.98 -1.53 -3.85
C MET A 395 -7.46 -1.53 -3.92
N GLY A 396 -6.71 -1.09 -2.90
CA GLY A 396 -5.26 -1.35 -2.80
C GLY A 396 -4.36 -0.15 -2.95
#